data_AF-A0A7W0LNJ0-F1
#
_entry.id   AF-A0A7W0LNJ0-F1
#
_cell.length_a   1.000
_cell.length_b   1.000
_cell.length_c   1.000
_cell.angle_alpha   90.00
_cell.angle_beta   90.00
_cell.angle_gamma   90.00
#
_symmetry.space_group_name_H-M   'P 1'
#
loop_
_entity.id
_entity.type
_entity.pdbx_description
1 polymer ?
#
loop_
_entity_poly.entity_id
_entity_poly.type
_entity_poly.pdbx_seq_one_letter_code
_entity_poly.pdbx_strand_id
1 'polypeptide(L)'
;MVRLPLTLRALVLAAIVCLGAPAGAGAADPRYELAGDWSFAGASFELTRKGTTVVGRTTESFQLRGCRVRADLKLLSGFKFDRADGAKDVWSGKSLVIDNGTCKGRYVKSSLEVASDSKFTERPARKRPAVYRRVPPPVSDDDAVVGTWTRNNAGVVVKREGPRFVGSAREAYAIANGCTIPAGTVVWRLEPLAPGRYSGTIQTFLQPPGCRPGALTRSSWSLSLGEGLLTRVAEDGQLFGYDRAP
;
A
#
# COMPACT_ATOMS: atom_id res chain seq x y z
N MET A 1 -31.50 -50.45 -60.45
CA MET A 1 -30.24 -50.35 -61.21
C MET A 1 -29.93 -48.88 -61.47
N VAL A 2 -28.73 -48.40 -61.08
CA VAL A 2 -27.89 -47.38 -61.76
C VAL A 2 -28.53 -46.00 -62.06
N ARG A 3 -28.00 -44.80 -61.77
CA ARG A 3 -26.83 -44.22 -61.08
C ARG A 3 -27.12 -42.71 -60.89
N LEU A 4 -26.46 -42.12 -59.89
CA LEU A 4 -26.26 -40.69 -59.54
C LEU A 4 -26.05 -39.72 -60.74
N PRO A 5 -26.24 -38.37 -60.60
CA PRO A 5 -25.27 -37.54 -59.85
C PRO A 5 -25.74 -36.24 -59.17
N LEU A 6 -24.93 -35.85 -58.17
CA LEU A 6 -24.45 -34.51 -57.79
C LEU A 6 -25.36 -33.29 -58.04
N THR A 7 -25.75 -32.57 -56.99
CA THR A 7 -25.00 -31.42 -56.41
C THR A 7 -25.88 -30.56 -55.48
N LEU A 8 -25.18 -29.84 -54.59
CA LEU A 8 -25.52 -28.51 -54.07
C LEU A 8 -26.28 -28.40 -52.72
N ARG A 9 -25.51 -27.94 -51.72
CA ARG A 9 -25.87 -26.99 -50.64
C ARG A 9 -26.89 -27.49 -49.59
N ALA A 10 -26.71 -27.35 -48.28
CA ALA A 10 -25.83 -26.48 -47.51
C ALA A 10 -25.47 -27.17 -46.19
N LEU A 11 -24.20 -27.06 -45.82
CA LEU A 11 -23.69 -27.36 -44.49
C LEU A 11 -24.27 -26.32 -43.52
N VAL A 12 -25.24 -26.68 -42.67
CA VAL A 12 -25.59 -25.85 -41.50
C VAL A 12 -24.57 -26.19 -40.42
N LEU A 13 -23.48 -25.44 -40.41
CA LEU A 13 -22.53 -25.42 -39.32
C LEU A 13 -23.22 -24.71 -38.14
N ALA A 14 -23.77 -25.49 -37.20
CA ALA A 14 -24.16 -24.97 -35.90
C ALA A 14 -22.87 -24.58 -35.16
N ALA A 15 -22.45 -23.33 -35.34
CA ALA A 15 -21.44 -22.72 -34.49
C ALA A 15 -22.03 -22.63 -33.08
N ILE A 16 -21.59 -23.55 -32.22
CA ILE A 16 -21.69 -23.41 -30.77
C ILE A 16 -21.00 -22.10 -30.43
N VAL A 17 -21.79 -21.04 -30.22
CA VAL A 17 -21.33 -19.83 -29.59
C VAL A 17 -20.96 -20.24 -28.18
N CYS A 18 -19.65 -20.46 -27.97
CA CYS A 18 -19.05 -20.39 -26.65
C CYS A 18 -19.43 -19.03 -26.06
N LEU A 19 -20.50 -19.00 -25.28
CA LEU A 19 -20.71 -18.03 -24.22
C LEU A 19 -19.55 -18.21 -23.24
N GLY A 20 -18.39 -17.67 -23.61
CA GLY A 20 -17.32 -17.40 -22.68
C GLY A 20 -17.91 -16.48 -21.63
N ALA A 21 -18.17 -17.05 -20.45
CA ALA A 21 -18.39 -16.26 -19.25
C ALA A 21 -17.30 -15.18 -19.20
N PRO A 22 -17.62 -13.92 -18.85
CA PRO A 22 -16.59 -12.91 -18.69
C PRO A 22 -15.55 -13.48 -17.73
N ALA A 23 -14.30 -13.54 -18.22
CA ALA A 23 -13.16 -13.92 -17.42
C ALA A 23 -13.27 -13.16 -16.09
N GLY A 24 -13.32 -13.90 -14.99
CA GLY A 24 -13.51 -13.33 -13.66
C GLY A 24 -12.54 -12.17 -13.49
N ALA A 25 -13.06 -10.99 -13.19
CA ALA A 25 -12.26 -9.85 -12.81
C ALA A 25 -11.23 -10.34 -11.79
N GLY A 26 -9.94 -10.29 -12.13
CA GLY A 26 -8.88 -10.62 -11.20
C GLY A 26 -9.17 -9.87 -9.91
N ALA A 27 -9.14 -10.58 -8.78
CA ALA A 27 -9.39 -9.94 -7.48
C ALA A 27 -8.44 -8.74 -7.39
N ALA A 28 -9.00 -7.53 -7.33
CA ALA A 28 -8.21 -6.31 -7.30
C ALA A 28 -7.18 -6.42 -6.16
N ASP A 29 -5.93 -6.05 -6.41
CA ASP A 29 -4.93 -6.05 -5.35
C ASP A 29 -5.33 -5.08 -4.23
N PRO A 30 -4.92 -5.34 -2.98
CA PRO A 30 -5.17 -4.42 -1.89
C PRO A 30 -4.49 -3.07 -2.17
N ARG A 31 -5.23 -1.99 -1.94
CA ARG A 31 -4.74 -0.62 -2.06
C ARG A 31 -3.79 -0.24 -0.93
N TYR A 32 -3.99 -0.80 0.26
CA TYR A 32 -3.20 -0.52 1.46
C TYR A 32 -2.37 -1.72 1.90
N GLU A 33 -1.14 -1.46 2.37
CA GLU A 33 -0.28 -2.50 2.90
C GLU A 33 -0.64 -2.79 4.36
N LEU A 34 -0.95 -4.06 4.63
CA LEU A 34 -1.26 -4.53 5.97
C LEU A 34 0.00 -5.05 6.68
N ALA A 35 1.00 -5.54 5.96
CA ALA A 35 2.24 -6.02 6.56
C ALA A 35 3.03 -4.90 7.25
N GLY A 36 3.92 -5.27 8.18
CA GLY A 36 4.75 -4.40 9.00
C GLY A 36 4.25 -4.28 10.44
N ASP A 37 4.80 -3.32 11.17
CA ASP A 37 4.54 -3.15 12.60
C ASP A 37 3.31 -2.28 12.90
N TRP A 38 2.60 -2.63 13.97
CA TRP A 38 1.37 -2.01 14.40
C TRP A 38 1.31 -1.93 15.93
N SER A 39 0.47 -1.04 16.43
CA SER A 39 0.21 -0.90 17.86
C SER A 39 -1.28 -0.83 18.14
N PHE A 40 -1.67 -1.36 19.30
CA PHE A 40 -3.02 -1.31 19.84
C PHE A 40 -2.95 -1.41 21.36
N ALA A 41 -3.67 -0.51 22.04
CA ALA A 41 -3.74 -0.46 23.50
C ALA A 41 -2.35 -0.47 24.21
N GLY A 42 -1.35 0.19 23.61
CA GLY A 42 0.00 0.29 24.17
C GLY A 42 0.88 -0.95 23.97
N ALA A 43 0.41 -1.94 23.20
CA ALA A 43 1.19 -3.11 22.82
C ALA A 43 1.51 -3.09 21.32
N SER A 44 2.64 -3.70 20.97
CA SER A 44 3.16 -3.76 19.61
C SER A 44 2.95 -5.13 18.96
N PHE A 45 2.71 -5.13 17.66
CA PHE A 45 2.37 -6.30 16.85
C PHE A 45 3.04 -6.22 15.49
N GLU A 46 3.61 -7.32 15.03
CA GLU A 46 4.12 -7.44 13.67
C GLU A 46 3.09 -8.21 12.83
N LEU A 47 2.67 -7.64 11.71
CA LEU A 47 1.89 -8.31 10.69
C LEU A 47 2.81 -8.75 9.54
N THR A 48 2.93 -10.05 9.33
CA THR A 48 3.79 -10.61 8.27
C THR A 48 2.93 -11.25 7.18
N ARG A 49 3.26 -10.97 5.92
CA ARG A 49 2.65 -11.63 4.76
C ARG A 49 3.20 -13.05 4.61
N LYS A 50 2.32 -14.03 4.44
CA LYS A 50 2.61 -15.45 4.17
C LYS A 50 1.76 -15.91 3.00
N GLY A 51 2.34 -15.89 1.80
CA GLY A 51 1.63 -16.10 0.55
C GLY A 51 0.51 -15.06 0.40
N THR A 52 -0.73 -15.53 0.27
CA THR A 52 -1.93 -14.69 0.12
C THR A 52 -2.55 -14.26 1.45
N THR A 53 -1.95 -14.62 2.58
CA THR A 53 -2.47 -14.32 3.91
C THR A 53 -1.56 -13.39 4.69
N VAL A 54 -2.11 -12.70 5.68
CA VAL A 54 -1.38 -11.94 6.69
C VAL A 54 -1.62 -12.57 8.07
N VAL A 55 -0.54 -12.68 8.83
CA VAL A 55 -0.55 -13.22 10.20
C VAL A 55 0.05 -12.18 11.12
N GLY A 56 -0.59 -11.97 12.27
CA GLY A 56 -0.15 -11.00 13.27
C GLY A 56 0.32 -11.64 14.55
N ARG A 57 1.48 -11.21 15.03
CA ARG A 57 2.06 -11.68 16.29
C ARG A 57 2.45 -10.51 17.17
N THR A 58 2.38 -10.73 18.48
CA THR A 58 2.88 -9.76 19.48
C THR A 58 4.40 -9.70 19.41
N THR A 59 5.00 -8.51 19.39
CA THR A 59 6.46 -8.38 19.41
C THR A 59 7.02 -8.42 20.83
N GLU A 60 6.21 -8.05 21.82
CA GLU A 60 6.58 -7.99 23.23
C GLU A 60 5.50 -8.61 24.13
N SER A 61 5.87 -8.89 25.39
CA SER A 61 4.90 -9.32 26.40
C SER A 61 4.17 -8.11 26.98
N PHE A 62 2.85 -8.20 27.17
CA PHE A 62 2.06 -7.11 27.73
C PHE A 62 0.87 -7.61 28.56
N GLN A 63 0.20 -6.69 29.26
CA GLN A 63 -1.00 -6.99 30.03
C GLN A 63 -2.25 -6.62 29.22
N LEU A 64 -3.15 -7.59 29.04
CA LEU A 64 -4.44 -7.38 28.40
C LEU A 64 -5.54 -7.89 29.31
N ARG A 65 -6.39 -6.98 29.82
CA ARG A 65 -7.53 -7.33 30.70
C ARG A 65 -7.12 -8.23 31.87
N GLY A 66 -6.02 -7.89 32.55
CA GLY A 66 -5.50 -8.65 33.69
C GLY A 66 -4.78 -9.96 33.34
N CYS A 67 -4.63 -10.27 32.04
CA CYS A 67 -3.90 -11.45 31.57
C CYS A 67 -2.58 -11.05 30.95
N ARG A 68 -1.50 -11.75 31.34
CA ARG A 68 -0.20 -11.62 30.70
C ARG A 68 -0.21 -12.32 29.35
N VAL A 69 -0.08 -11.53 28.29
CA VAL A 69 0.13 -12.01 26.93
C VAL A 69 1.64 -12.10 26.72
N ARG A 70 2.12 -13.27 26.29
CA ARG A 70 3.54 -13.48 25.98
C ARG A 70 3.87 -12.90 24.60
N ALA A 71 5.13 -12.53 24.41
CA ALA A 71 5.69 -12.22 23.09
C ALA A 71 5.53 -13.41 22.12
N ASP A 72 5.60 -13.13 20.82
CA ASP A 72 5.39 -14.08 19.71
C ASP A 72 4.02 -14.80 19.68
N LEU A 73 3.06 -14.38 20.52
CA LEU A 73 1.72 -14.94 20.47
C LEU A 73 1.00 -14.48 19.19
N LYS A 74 0.48 -15.45 18.44
CA LYS A 74 -0.32 -15.18 17.24
C LYS A 74 -1.68 -14.60 17.62
N LEU A 75 -1.87 -13.30 17.41
CA LEU A 75 -3.16 -12.63 17.64
C LEU A 75 -4.05 -12.64 16.40
N LEU A 76 -3.48 -12.42 15.22
CA LEU A 76 -4.21 -12.41 13.97
C LEU A 76 -3.77 -13.62 13.13
N SER A 77 -4.71 -14.43 12.66
CA SER A 77 -4.41 -15.68 11.98
C SER A 77 -5.11 -15.76 10.63
N GLY A 78 -4.31 -15.74 9.56
CA GLY A 78 -4.73 -16.11 8.21
C GLY A 78 -5.69 -15.11 7.57
N PHE A 79 -5.44 -13.81 7.76
CA PHE A 79 -6.25 -12.77 7.14
C PHE A 79 -5.99 -12.73 5.64
N LYS A 80 -7.02 -12.88 4.83
CA LYS A 80 -6.96 -12.77 3.37
C LYS A 80 -7.65 -11.51 2.93
N PHE A 81 -7.16 -10.90 1.85
CA PHE A 81 -7.87 -9.82 1.21
C PHE A 81 -9.15 -10.38 0.61
N ASP A 82 -10.29 -9.77 0.95
CA ASP A 82 -11.58 -10.19 0.42
C ASP A 82 -12.00 -9.28 -0.74
N ARG A 83 -11.99 -7.95 -0.50
CA ARG A 83 -12.50 -6.96 -1.46
C ARG A 83 -12.10 -5.53 -1.09
N ALA A 84 -12.18 -4.65 -2.09
CA ALA A 84 -12.29 -3.22 -1.87
C ALA A 84 -13.77 -2.85 -1.63
N ASP A 85 -14.05 -2.10 -0.56
CA ASP A 85 -15.37 -1.62 -0.15
C ASP A 85 -15.33 -0.10 0.01
N GLY A 86 -15.75 0.62 -1.04
CA GLY A 86 -15.59 2.07 -1.14
C GLY A 86 -14.11 2.47 -1.00
N ALA A 87 -13.81 3.34 -0.04
CA ALA A 87 -12.44 3.80 0.26
C ALA A 87 -11.66 2.87 1.21
N LYS A 88 -12.16 1.66 1.50
CA LYS A 88 -11.54 0.72 2.44
C LYS A 88 -11.22 -0.62 1.79
N ASP A 89 -10.17 -1.26 2.25
CA ASP A 89 -9.90 -2.66 1.95
C ASP A 89 -10.40 -3.53 3.10
N VAL A 90 -11.08 -4.63 2.76
CA VAL A 90 -11.64 -5.57 3.72
C VAL A 90 -10.86 -6.87 3.68
N TRP A 91 -10.44 -7.33 4.86
CA TRP A 91 -9.73 -8.58 5.04
C TRP A 91 -10.46 -9.47 6.04
N SER A 92 -10.61 -10.76 5.76
CA SER A 92 -11.24 -11.71 6.68
C SER A 92 -10.26 -12.74 7.20
N GLY A 93 -10.40 -13.06 8.48
CA GLY A 93 -9.55 -14.04 9.14
C GLY A 93 -10.07 -14.41 10.53
N LYS A 94 -9.15 -14.79 11.40
CA LYS A 94 -9.47 -15.09 12.80
C LYS A 94 -8.58 -14.28 13.74
N SER A 95 -9.16 -13.69 14.77
CA SER A 95 -8.41 -13.04 15.84
C SER A 95 -8.51 -13.80 17.15
N LEU A 96 -7.44 -13.74 17.93
CA LEU A 96 -7.40 -14.31 19.27
C LEU A 96 -8.13 -13.37 20.23
N VAL A 97 -9.20 -13.87 20.84
CA VAL A 97 -9.89 -13.20 21.93
C VAL A 97 -9.52 -13.91 23.22
N ILE A 98 -9.04 -13.14 24.19
CA ILE A 98 -8.71 -13.62 25.53
C ILE A 98 -9.89 -13.30 26.45
N ASP A 99 -10.42 -14.33 27.10
CA ASP A 99 -11.53 -14.20 28.03
C ASP A 99 -11.03 -13.63 29.37
N ASN A 100 -11.69 -12.57 29.83
CA ASN A 100 -11.35 -11.89 31.09
C ASN A 100 -11.61 -12.83 32.28
N GLY A 101 -10.62 -13.01 33.16
CA GLY A 101 -10.72 -13.83 34.37
C GLY A 101 -10.11 -15.25 34.28
N THR A 102 -10.13 -15.89 33.09
CA THR A 102 -9.51 -17.23 32.93
C THR A 102 -8.22 -17.23 32.10
N CYS A 103 -7.93 -16.12 31.41
CA CYS A 103 -6.81 -15.97 30.49
C CYS A 103 -6.72 -17.04 29.39
N LYS A 104 -7.84 -17.73 29.12
CA LYS A 104 -7.97 -18.65 28.00
C LYS A 104 -8.19 -17.86 26.71
N GLY A 105 -7.39 -18.17 25.70
CA GLY A 105 -7.50 -17.58 24.36
C GLY A 105 -8.32 -18.48 23.44
N ARG A 106 -9.19 -17.87 22.62
CA ARG A 106 -9.90 -18.56 21.53
C ARG A 106 -9.88 -17.73 20.25
N TYR A 107 -9.76 -18.41 19.12
CA TYR A 107 -9.86 -17.73 17.83
C TYR A 107 -11.31 -17.56 17.41
N VAL A 108 -11.69 -16.32 17.08
CA VAL A 108 -13.02 -15.98 16.57
C VAL A 108 -12.91 -15.39 15.17
N LYS A 109 -13.95 -15.54 14.35
CA LYS A 109 -14.01 -14.86 13.06
C LYS A 109 -13.99 -13.35 13.26
N SER A 110 -13.18 -12.65 12.47
CA SER A 110 -12.99 -11.21 12.54
C SER A 110 -12.69 -10.66 11.15
N SER A 111 -13.07 -9.40 10.92
CA SER A 111 -12.71 -8.66 9.71
C SER A 111 -11.84 -7.45 10.05
N LEU A 112 -10.91 -7.10 9.16
CA LEU A 112 -10.12 -5.87 9.23
C LEU A 112 -10.60 -4.93 8.12
N GLU A 113 -10.90 -3.71 8.50
CA GLU A 113 -11.19 -2.60 7.59
C GLU A 113 -9.98 -1.66 7.56
N VAL A 114 -9.25 -1.64 6.44
CA VAL A 114 -8.06 -0.82 6.24
C VAL A 114 -8.42 0.38 5.37
N ALA A 115 -8.36 1.58 5.93
CA ALA A 115 -8.70 2.81 5.21
C ALA A 115 -7.47 3.63 4.80
N SER A 116 -6.29 3.24 5.29
CA SER A 116 -5.01 3.87 5.01
C SER A 116 -3.87 2.97 5.49
N ASP A 117 -2.65 3.19 5.02
CA ASP A 117 -1.45 2.50 5.52
C ASP A 117 -1.13 2.82 7.00
N SER A 118 -1.79 3.85 7.58
CA SER A 118 -1.55 4.32 8.95
C SER A 118 -2.45 3.69 10.03
N LYS A 119 -3.59 3.11 9.65
CA LYS A 119 -4.59 2.58 10.58
C LYS A 119 -5.52 1.56 9.94
N PHE A 120 -5.93 0.57 10.74
CA PHE A 120 -7.05 -0.28 10.41
C PHE A 120 -7.96 -0.49 11.62
N THR A 121 -9.20 -0.90 11.35
CA THR A 121 -10.17 -1.25 12.39
C THR A 121 -10.49 -2.74 12.30
N GLU A 122 -10.27 -3.46 13.38
CA GLU A 122 -10.70 -4.85 13.54
C GLU A 122 -12.16 -4.89 14.04
N ARG A 123 -12.99 -5.72 13.44
CA ARG A 123 -14.38 -6.00 13.86
C ARG A 123 -14.57 -7.49 14.15
N PRO A 124 -14.39 -7.91 15.42
CA PRO A 124 -14.69 -9.28 15.81
C PRO A 124 -16.20 -9.50 15.86
N ALA A 125 -16.68 -10.68 15.47
CA ALA A 125 -18.10 -10.97 15.29
C ALA A 125 -19.03 -10.70 16.51
N ARG A 126 -18.48 -10.52 17.72
CA ARG A 126 -19.23 -10.30 18.98
C ARG A 126 -18.50 -9.41 19.99
N LYS A 127 -17.66 -8.47 19.54
CA LYS A 127 -16.92 -7.53 20.41
C LYS A 127 -16.90 -6.13 19.78
N ARG A 128 -16.57 -5.14 20.61
CA ARG A 128 -16.37 -3.76 20.14
C ARG A 128 -15.23 -3.72 19.13
N PRO A 129 -15.31 -2.84 18.11
CA PRO A 129 -14.21 -2.64 17.18
C PRO A 129 -12.93 -2.21 17.90
N ALA A 130 -11.78 -2.69 17.41
CA ALA A 130 -10.46 -2.30 17.90
C ALA A 130 -9.72 -1.54 16.80
N VAL A 131 -9.08 -0.42 17.15
CA VAL A 131 -8.36 0.42 16.18
C VAL A 131 -6.87 0.23 16.37
N TYR A 132 -6.20 -0.26 15.33
CA TYR A 132 -4.77 -0.46 15.30
C TYR A 132 -4.12 0.71 14.55
N ARG A 133 -2.96 1.15 15.03
CA ARG A 133 -2.18 2.24 14.44
C ARG A 133 -0.84 1.73 13.99
N ARG A 134 -0.40 2.17 12.81
CA ARG A 134 0.90 1.85 12.25
C ARG A 134 1.99 2.34 13.19
N VAL A 135 3.00 1.50 13.42
CA VAL A 135 4.29 1.95 13.94
C VAL A 135 5.14 2.29 12.72
N PRO A 136 5.52 3.56 12.50
CA PRO A 136 6.32 3.92 11.34
C PRO A 136 7.64 3.14 11.32
N PRO A 137 8.05 2.57 10.16
CA PRO A 137 9.37 1.97 10.04
C PRO A 137 10.47 2.97 10.39
N PRO A 138 11.60 2.51 10.96
CA PRO A 138 12.74 3.39 11.17
C PRO A 138 13.30 3.89 9.83
N VAL A 139 13.78 5.13 9.81
CA VAL A 139 14.43 5.72 8.63
C VAL A 139 15.88 5.22 8.57
N SER A 140 16.27 4.64 7.43
CA SER A 140 17.61 4.11 7.16
C SER A 140 18.21 4.73 5.90
N ASP A 141 19.53 4.86 5.84
CA ASP A 141 20.24 5.27 4.62
C ASP A 141 20.19 4.19 3.53
N ASP A 142 19.96 2.94 3.91
CA ASP A 142 19.81 1.79 3.00
C ASP A 142 18.36 1.60 2.50
N ASP A 143 17.45 2.51 2.85
CA ASP A 143 16.06 2.43 2.38
C ASP A 143 16.00 2.56 0.85
N ALA A 144 15.16 1.75 0.21
CA ALA A 144 15.03 1.72 -1.25
C ALA A 144 14.66 3.08 -1.88
N VAL A 145 14.05 3.99 -1.12
CA VAL A 145 13.73 5.34 -1.60
C VAL A 145 14.97 6.24 -1.70
N VAL A 146 16.05 5.96 -0.96
CA VAL A 146 17.30 6.72 -1.00
C VAL A 146 17.99 6.49 -2.34
N GLY A 147 18.39 7.56 -3.02
CA GLY A 147 19.04 7.54 -4.33
C GLY A 147 18.46 8.58 -5.29
N THR A 148 18.71 8.42 -6.58
CA THR A 148 18.31 9.40 -7.60
C THR A 148 17.10 8.92 -8.37
N TRP A 149 16.10 9.78 -8.50
CA TRP A 149 14.84 9.52 -9.18
C TRP A 149 14.61 10.57 -10.27
N THR A 150 14.17 10.16 -11.45
CA THR A 150 13.98 11.04 -12.60
C THR A 150 12.54 11.01 -13.10
N ARG A 151 12.07 12.17 -13.57
CA ARG A 151 10.81 12.28 -14.31
C ARG A 151 10.93 13.41 -15.31
N ASN A 152 10.56 13.16 -16.57
CA ASN A 152 10.62 14.15 -17.65
C ASN A 152 12.01 14.83 -17.74
N ASN A 153 13.08 14.04 -17.63
CA ASN A 153 14.48 14.51 -17.63
C ASN A 153 14.88 15.43 -16.45
N ALA A 154 14.05 15.55 -15.42
CA ALA A 154 14.41 16.24 -14.17
C ALA A 154 14.72 15.21 -13.07
N GLY A 155 15.93 15.27 -12.52
CA GLY A 155 16.40 14.42 -11.43
C GLY A 155 16.15 15.01 -10.04
N VAL A 156 15.83 14.14 -9.09
CA VAL A 156 15.75 14.42 -7.66
C VAL A 156 16.60 13.40 -6.91
N VAL A 157 17.54 13.90 -6.12
CA VAL A 157 18.37 13.09 -5.21
C VAL A 157 17.67 13.04 -3.86
N VAL A 158 17.30 11.84 -3.43
CA VAL A 158 16.67 11.56 -2.15
C VAL A 158 17.72 11.03 -1.18
N LYS A 159 17.80 11.64 -0.01
CA LYS A 159 18.69 11.22 1.09
C LYS A 159 17.95 11.28 2.42
N ARG A 160 18.48 10.60 3.43
CA ARG A 160 18.03 10.77 4.80
C ARG A 160 18.46 12.13 5.35
N GLU A 161 17.53 12.82 6.00
CA GLU A 161 17.81 13.98 6.83
C GLU A 161 17.05 13.85 8.15
N GLY A 162 17.77 13.47 9.22
CA GLY A 162 17.16 13.22 10.53
C GLY A 162 16.11 12.10 10.47
N PRO A 163 14.84 12.36 10.83
CA PRO A 163 13.76 11.36 10.84
C PRO A 163 12.98 11.30 9.51
N ARG A 164 13.51 11.83 8.41
CA ARG A 164 12.81 11.94 7.11
C ARG A 164 13.73 11.63 5.94
N PHE A 165 13.11 11.40 4.78
CA PHE A 165 13.81 11.49 3.51
C PHE A 165 13.52 12.84 2.86
N VAL A 166 14.58 13.47 2.35
CA VAL A 166 14.50 14.76 1.66
C VAL A 166 14.98 14.57 0.24
N GLY A 167 14.12 14.93 -0.71
CA GLY A 167 14.42 14.92 -2.13
C GLY A 167 14.78 16.33 -2.58
N SER A 168 15.97 16.50 -3.13
CA SER A 168 16.46 17.77 -3.65
C SER A 168 16.74 17.67 -5.14
N ALA A 169 16.50 18.76 -5.87
CA ALA A 169 16.80 18.86 -7.30
C ALA A 169 18.26 18.47 -7.57
N ARG A 170 18.48 17.48 -8.44
CA ARG A 170 19.82 17.01 -8.80
C ARG A 170 20.57 18.06 -9.62
N GLU A 171 19.89 18.60 -10.63
CA GLU A 171 20.35 19.66 -11.51
C GLU A 171 19.32 20.79 -11.54
N ALA A 172 19.67 21.91 -12.17
CA ALA A 172 18.69 22.95 -12.45
C ALA A 172 17.75 22.49 -13.57
N TYR A 173 16.44 22.64 -13.39
CA TYR A 173 15.46 22.25 -14.41
C TYR A 173 14.27 23.20 -14.47
N ALA A 174 13.70 23.32 -15.66
CA ALA A 174 12.47 24.10 -15.88
C ALA A 174 11.23 23.27 -15.53
N ILE A 175 10.27 23.89 -14.86
CA ILE A 175 8.96 23.30 -14.58
C ILE A 175 7.86 23.96 -15.41
N ALA A 176 6.72 23.28 -15.52
CA ALA A 176 5.62 23.64 -16.41
C ALA A 176 5.04 25.06 -16.19
N ASN A 177 5.24 25.65 -15.01
CA ASN A 177 4.77 27.00 -14.70
C ASN A 177 5.73 28.12 -15.19
N GLY A 178 6.79 27.77 -15.92
CA GLY A 178 7.79 28.71 -16.45
C GLY A 178 8.94 29.05 -15.51
N CYS A 179 9.06 28.39 -14.36
CA CYS A 179 10.18 28.60 -13.43
C CYS A 179 11.32 27.61 -13.61
N THR A 180 12.54 28.07 -13.33
CA THR A 180 13.73 27.21 -13.21
C THR A 180 14.01 26.96 -11.74
N ILE A 181 13.98 25.70 -11.33
CA ILE A 181 14.35 25.27 -9.99
C ILE A 181 15.87 25.09 -9.96
N PRO A 182 16.62 25.77 -9.07
CA PRO A 182 18.06 25.56 -8.93
C PRO A 182 18.40 24.16 -8.38
N ALA A 183 19.57 23.64 -8.75
CA ALA A 183 20.12 22.43 -8.15
C ALA A 183 20.22 22.57 -6.61
N GLY A 184 20.01 21.47 -5.89
CA GLY A 184 19.99 21.43 -4.42
C GLY A 184 18.70 21.92 -3.77
N THR A 185 17.76 22.49 -4.52
CA THR A 185 16.47 22.92 -3.98
C THR A 185 15.66 21.73 -3.47
N VAL A 186 15.20 21.77 -2.22
CA VAL A 186 14.33 20.73 -1.65
C VAL A 186 12.97 20.76 -2.35
N VAL A 187 12.62 19.64 -2.96
CA VAL A 187 11.36 19.46 -3.68
C VAL A 187 10.45 18.44 -3.01
N TRP A 188 11.00 17.42 -2.33
CA TRP A 188 10.21 16.39 -1.63
C TRP A 188 10.61 16.31 -0.16
N ARG A 189 9.63 15.95 0.67
CA ARG A 189 9.87 15.46 2.03
C ARG A 189 9.00 14.23 2.23
N LEU A 190 9.59 13.12 2.64
CA LEU A 190 8.91 11.83 2.80
C LEU A 190 9.16 11.27 4.20
N GLU A 191 8.18 10.53 4.70
CA GLU A 191 8.20 9.76 5.92
C GLU A 191 7.73 8.33 5.60
N PRO A 192 8.41 7.29 6.09
CA PRO A 192 7.99 5.91 5.86
C PRO A 192 6.66 5.61 6.56
N LEU A 193 5.76 4.96 5.85
CA LEU A 193 4.48 4.47 6.37
C LEU A 193 4.45 2.94 6.47
N ALA A 194 4.96 2.26 5.45
CA ALA A 194 5.09 0.81 5.40
C ALA A 194 6.30 0.47 4.49
N PRO A 195 6.77 -0.80 4.44
CA PRO A 195 7.82 -1.18 3.51
C PRO A 195 7.49 -0.73 2.07
N GLY A 196 8.36 0.10 1.49
CA GLY A 196 8.16 0.65 0.15
C GLY A 196 7.01 1.66 0.00
N ARG A 197 6.43 2.17 1.10
CA ARG A 197 5.34 3.16 1.07
C ARG A 197 5.63 4.34 1.98
N TYR A 198 5.33 5.54 1.50
CA TYR A 198 5.68 6.80 2.18
C TYR A 198 4.52 7.79 2.13
N SER A 199 4.37 8.58 3.19
CA SER A 199 3.64 9.85 3.15
C SER A 199 4.63 10.96 2.90
N GLY A 200 4.21 12.02 2.24
CA GLY A 200 5.09 13.15 2.06
C GLY A 200 4.42 14.40 1.53
N THR A 201 5.28 15.32 1.11
CA THR A 201 4.87 16.56 0.47
C THR A 201 5.75 16.88 -0.72
N ILE A 202 5.18 17.53 -1.72
CA ILE A 202 5.90 18.21 -2.80
C ILE A 202 5.84 19.72 -2.61
N GLN A 203 7.00 20.37 -2.74
CA GLN A 203 7.12 21.81 -2.85
C GLN A 203 6.63 22.28 -4.23
N THR A 204 5.59 23.11 -4.23
CA THR A 204 5.20 23.88 -5.42
C THR A 204 6.02 25.16 -5.50
N PHE A 205 6.03 25.78 -6.68
CA PHE A 205 6.73 27.04 -6.92
C PHE A 205 5.76 28.05 -7.50
N LEU A 206 5.89 29.31 -7.07
CA LEU A 206 5.09 30.40 -7.63
C LEU A 206 5.50 30.65 -9.09
N GLN A 207 4.56 31.14 -9.91
CA GLN A 207 4.86 31.55 -11.27
C GLN A 207 5.85 32.73 -11.32
N PRO A 208 6.48 32.99 -12.48
CA PRO A 208 7.30 34.19 -12.69
C PRO A 208 6.54 35.48 -12.31
N PRO A 209 7.25 36.54 -11.84
CA PRO A 209 8.72 36.64 -11.71
C PRO A 209 9.26 36.03 -10.40
N GLY A 210 8.39 35.54 -9.52
CA GLY A 210 8.77 35.22 -8.14
C GLY A 210 9.55 33.92 -7.97
N CYS A 211 9.21 32.86 -8.71
CA CYS A 211 9.81 31.51 -8.73
C CYS A 211 10.27 30.89 -7.40
N ARG A 212 9.80 31.45 -6.28
CA ARG A 212 10.11 31.03 -4.92
C ARG A 212 9.25 29.84 -4.52
N PRO A 213 9.70 29.06 -3.52
CA PRO A 213 8.86 28.03 -2.89
C PRO A 213 7.49 28.59 -2.51
N GLY A 214 6.44 27.94 -3.01
CA GLY A 214 5.04 28.19 -2.68
C GLY A 214 4.54 27.23 -1.60
N ALA A 215 3.38 26.62 -1.84
CA ALA A 215 2.75 25.68 -0.91
C ALA A 215 3.40 24.29 -0.95
N LEU A 216 3.32 23.58 0.19
CA LEU A 216 3.56 22.15 0.28
C LEU A 216 2.26 21.41 0.00
N THR A 217 2.26 20.56 -1.02
CA THR A 217 1.10 19.71 -1.38
C THR A 217 1.31 18.31 -0.83
N ARG A 218 0.27 17.72 -0.22
CA ARG A 218 0.38 16.37 0.34
C ARG A 218 0.42 15.33 -0.77
N SER A 219 1.11 14.23 -0.51
CA SER A 219 1.17 13.08 -1.41
C SER A 219 1.42 11.79 -0.66
N SER A 220 0.96 10.68 -1.24
CA SER A 220 1.43 9.34 -0.88
C SER A 220 2.33 8.80 -1.98
N TRP A 221 3.19 7.87 -1.61
CA TRP A 221 4.19 7.31 -2.50
C TRP A 221 4.31 5.82 -2.30
N SER A 222 4.49 5.08 -3.38
CA SER A 222 4.69 3.64 -3.38
C SER A 222 5.81 3.25 -4.34
N LEU A 223 6.67 2.36 -3.88
CA LEU A 223 7.81 1.85 -4.64
C LEU A 223 7.51 0.43 -5.14
N SER A 224 7.56 0.24 -6.44
CA SER A 224 7.47 -1.09 -7.07
C SER A 224 8.84 -1.75 -7.02
N LEU A 225 9.10 -2.51 -5.96
CA LEU A 225 10.37 -3.23 -5.77
C LEU A 225 10.57 -4.23 -6.92
N GLY A 226 11.61 -4.01 -7.72
CA GLY A 226 11.92 -4.80 -8.93
C GLY A 226 11.86 -4.02 -10.24
N GLU A 227 11.02 -2.97 -10.29
CA GLU A 227 10.85 -2.14 -11.49
C GLU A 227 11.65 -0.84 -11.43
N GLY A 228 12.23 -0.51 -10.26
CA GLY A 228 12.91 0.77 -10.07
C GLY A 228 11.97 1.95 -10.28
N LEU A 229 10.68 1.79 -9.97
CA LEU A 229 9.65 2.80 -10.18
C LEU A 229 9.12 3.30 -8.84
N LEU A 230 9.18 4.60 -8.64
CA LEU A 230 8.56 5.30 -7.52
C LEU A 230 7.33 6.05 -8.02
N THR A 231 6.15 5.64 -7.57
CA THR A 231 4.88 6.27 -7.94
C THR A 231 4.41 7.21 -6.84
N ARG A 232 4.20 8.47 -7.18
CA ARG A 232 3.49 9.45 -6.35
C ARG A 232 2.00 9.46 -6.70
N VAL A 233 1.17 9.51 -5.67
CA VAL A 233 -0.24 9.90 -5.77
C VAL A 233 -0.39 11.29 -5.15
N ALA A 234 -0.82 12.26 -5.95
CA ALA A 234 -1.12 13.61 -5.47
C ALA A 234 -2.43 13.65 -4.67
N GLU A 235 -2.69 14.77 -4.00
CA GLU A 235 -3.88 14.97 -3.17
C GLU A 235 -5.19 14.84 -3.97
N ASP A 236 -5.17 15.18 -5.26
CA ASP A 236 -6.28 15.02 -6.20
C ASP A 236 -6.39 13.61 -6.81
N GLY A 237 -5.50 12.69 -6.41
CA GLY A 237 -5.43 11.33 -6.92
C GLY A 237 -4.59 11.16 -8.19
N GLN A 238 -4.02 12.23 -8.76
CA GLN A 238 -3.19 12.11 -9.96
C GLN A 238 -1.91 11.32 -9.67
N LEU A 239 -1.57 10.42 -10.59
CA LEU A 239 -0.39 9.56 -10.51
C LEU A 239 0.80 10.16 -11.25
N PHE A 240 1.98 10.10 -10.64
CA PHE A 240 3.24 10.53 -11.23
C PHE A 240 4.32 9.46 -10.98
N GLY A 241 4.78 8.81 -12.04
CA GLY A 241 5.91 7.87 -11.97
C GLY A 241 7.26 8.60 -12.02
N TYR A 242 8.20 8.10 -11.24
CA TYR A 242 9.61 8.49 -11.25
C TYR A 242 10.47 7.24 -11.41
N ASP A 243 11.33 7.25 -12.42
CA ASP A 243 12.23 6.15 -12.70
C ASP A 243 13.49 6.28 -11.85
N ARG A 244 14.02 5.15 -11.41
CA ARG A 244 15.32 5.12 -10.74
C ARG A 244 16.40 5.48 -11.76
N ALA A 245 17.18 6.51 -11.47
CA ALA A 245 18.35 6.79 -12.30
C ALA A 245 19.42 5.70 -12.07
N PRO A 246 20.19 5.35 -13.12
CA PRO A 246 21.32 4.44 -13.00
C PRO A 246 22.41 5.01 -12.08
#